data_AF-A0A226NHJ1-F1
#
_entry.id   AF-A0A226NHJ1-F1
#
_cell.length_a   1.000
_cell.length_b   1.000
_cell.length_c   1.000
_cell.angle_alpha   90.00
_cell.angle_beta   90.00
_cell.angle_gamma   90.00
#
_symmetry.space_group_name_H-M   'P 1'
#
loop_
_entity.id
_entity.type
_entity.pdbx_description
1 polymer ?
#
loop_
_entity_poly.entity_id
_entity_poly.type
_entity_poly.pdbx_seq_one_letter_code
_entity_poly.pdbx_strand_id
1 'polypeptide(L)'
;VSLSSKSVLLNPPQPLCATRPTEAVPVPCPLQVSRVPVESCEQYTTCAECLSSGDPHCGWCTLHHTCSPRDSCERADEPHRFADSIGQCMSIMVQPSSISVSQHSLPLSLLVSDAPDLAAGVTCLFGNLTEVEGQVVGSRVVCVSPAARDVPAIPVDQDWFGVVLQLKSQETGRTFVSTEFKFYNCSAHQLCLSCVNSAFRCHWCKYRNLCTHDPTTCSFQEGRINVSEDCPQLFPTEEILIPVGEVKPITLKARNLPQPQSGQRGYECVLSIQGVIHRVPALRFNSSSVQCQNSSYLYDGMDISDLAVDFAVVWNGNFVIDNPEDVKVHLYKCAAQRESCGLCLKADPKFECGWCSGEGRCTLRPHCGPQPWLDWSSRNVKCSNPRITEILTVSGPPEGGTRVTIRGVNLGLDFSEIAHGVQVAGVPCTPLPEQYIIAEQIVCEMGQALPGISSGPVLLCIGECKPEFTAKSVQHYTFVVSILHGEGAGA
;
A
#
# COMPACT_ATOMS: atom_id res chain seq x y z
N VAL A 1 18.42 47.38 47.46
CA VAL A 1 17.14 47.32 48.19
C VAL A 1 16.48 46.01 47.82
N SER A 2 16.18 45.16 48.80
CA SER A 2 15.89 43.74 48.60
C SER A 2 14.61 43.46 47.80
N LEU A 3 14.73 42.60 46.79
CA LEU A 3 13.61 41.93 46.11
C LEU A 3 12.90 41.02 47.12
N SER A 4 11.70 41.42 47.52
CA SER A 4 10.80 40.60 48.35
C SER A 4 9.99 39.69 47.41
N SER A 5 10.43 38.45 47.22
CA SER A 5 9.58 37.39 46.65
C SER A 5 8.34 37.23 47.55
N LYS A 6 7.18 37.69 47.08
CA LYS A 6 5.92 37.52 47.81
C LYS A 6 5.63 36.01 47.84
N SER A 7 5.65 35.44 49.03
CA SER A 7 5.38 34.02 49.26
C SER A 7 4.29 33.93 50.32
N VAL A 8 3.27 33.12 50.07
CA VAL A 8 2.18 32.90 51.03
C VAL A 8 2.56 31.73 51.93
N LEU A 9 2.34 31.90 53.22
CA LEU A 9 2.43 30.84 54.22
C LEU A 9 1.11 30.05 54.18
N LEU A 10 1.13 28.88 53.55
CA LEU A 10 -0.01 27.97 53.57
C LEU A 10 0.17 26.99 54.75
N ASN A 11 -0.77 26.99 55.69
CA ASN A 11 -0.92 25.89 56.63
C ASN A 11 -1.68 24.76 55.90
N PRO A 12 -1.09 23.58 55.66
CA PRO A 12 -1.84 22.49 55.06
C PRO A 12 -2.96 22.01 56.00
N PRO A 13 -4.09 21.51 55.47
CA PRO A 13 -5.07 20.81 56.30
C PRO A 13 -4.42 19.56 56.92
N GLN A 14 -4.72 19.30 58.20
CA GLN A 14 -4.12 18.23 59.00
C GLN A 14 -4.13 16.87 58.28
N PRO A 15 -2.99 16.13 58.20
CA PRO A 15 -3.03 14.74 57.77
C PRO A 15 -3.62 13.87 58.91
N LEU A 16 -4.63 13.05 58.58
CA LEU A 16 -5.11 11.97 59.46
C LEU A 16 -4.03 10.88 59.55
N CYS A 17 -3.28 10.84 60.64
CA CYS A 17 -2.43 9.68 60.94
C CYS A 17 -3.30 8.58 61.57
N ALA A 18 -3.48 7.48 60.85
CA ALA A 18 -4.11 6.28 61.38
C ALA A 18 -3.24 5.66 62.49
N THR A 19 -3.82 5.40 63.67
CA THR A 19 -3.22 4.54 64.70
C THR A 19 -3.99 3.22 64.75
N ARG A 20 -3.26 2.10 64.81
CA ARG A 20 -3.84 0.77 65.09
C ARG A 20 -4.35 0.72 66.54
N PRO A 21 -5.38 -0.09 66.83
CA PRO A 21 -6.13 0.00 68.08
C PRO A 21 -5.39 -0.75 69.18
N THR A 22 -4.72 -0.02 70.08
CA THR A 22 -4.64 -0.28 71.53
C THR A 22 -3.66 0.71 72.14
N GLU A 23 -4.12 1.39 73.20
CA GLU A 23 -3.40 2.37 74.02
C GLU A 23 -3.16 3.76 73.40
N ALA A 24 -3.84 4.75 73.99
CA ALA A 24 -3.92 6.13 73.53
C ALA A 24 -2.79 7.00 74.11
N VAL A 25 -1.86 7.42 73.25
CA VAL A 25 -1.05 8.64 73.44
C VAL A 25 -0.93 9.35 72.08
N PRO A 26 -1.50 10.55 71.88
CA PRO A 26 -1.29 11.34 70.67
C PRO A 26 0.14 11.92 70.65
N VAL A 27 0.93 11.58 69.62
CA VAL A 27 2.26 12.17 69.38
C VAL A 27 2.09 13.37 68.42
N PRO A 28 2.64 14.56 68.71
CA PRO A 28 2.54 15.71 67.80
C PRO A 28 3.39 15.50 66.53
N CYS A 29 2.77 15.59 65.34
CA CYS A 29 3.51 15.71 64.08
C CYS A 29 4.07 17.14 63.96
N PRO A 30 5.34 17.33 63.56
CA PRO A 30 5.85 18.67 63.30
C PRO A 30 5.07 19.31 62.15
N LEU A 31 4.46 20.47 62.42
CA LEU A 31 3.89 21.33 61.39
C LEU A 31 5.04 21.83 60.50
N GLN A 32 5.19 21.24 59.32
CA GLN A 32 6.15 21.71 58.34
C GLN A 32 5.51 22.87 57.57
N VAL A 33 6.00 24.08 57.83
CA VAL A 33 5.54 25.31 57.19
C VAL A 33 6.30 25.47 55.87
N SER A 34 5.61 25.39 54.74
CA SER A 34 6.20 25.60 53.41
C SER A 34 5.87 27.00 52.89
N ARG A 35 6.91 27.71 52.41
CA ARG A 35 6.72 28.93 51.61
C ARG A 35 6.43 28.51 50.18
N VAL A 36 5.25 28.84 49.69
CA VAL A 36 4.89 28.66 48.28
C VAL A 36 4.94 30.05 47.60
N PRO A 37 5.63 30.19 46.46
CA PRO A 37 5.58 31.42 45.66
C PRO A 37 4.13 31.81 45.35
N VAL A 38 3.82 33.11 45.38
CA VAL A 38 2.48 33.61 45.00
C VAL A 38 2.20 33.30 43.53
N GLU A 39 3.23 33.37 42.71
CA GLU A 39 3.22 33.11 41.28
C GLU A 39 4.27 32.05 40.90
N SER A 40 3.94 31.20 39.93
CA SER A 40 4.85 30.20 39.37
C SER A 40 4.87 30.25 37.85
N CYS A 41 4.94 31.47 37.29
CA CYS A 41 4.87 31.71 35.85
C CYS A 41 5.96 30.96 35.05
N GLU A 42 7.13 30.76 35.65
CA GLU A 42 8.27 30.05 35.02
C GLU A 42 7.96 28.61 34.61
N GLN A 43 6.85 28.02 35.08
CA GLN A 43 6.40 26.69 34.65
C GLN A 43 5.92 26.65 33.19
N TYR A 44 5.53 27.80 32.62
CA TYR A 44 5.04 27.90 31.25
C TYR A 44 6.20 28.19 30.28
N THR A 45 6.36 27.30 29.29
CA THR A 45 7.54 27.32 28.42
C THR A 45 7.32 28.03 27.09
N THR A 46 6.06 28.35 26.76
CA THR A 46 5.68 29.04 25.53
C THR A 46 4.76 30.23 25.82
N CYS A 47 4.77 31.22 24.92
CA CYS A 47 3.88 32.39 25.01
C CYS A 47 2.41 31.97 25.07
N ALA A 48 2.03 30.97 24.27
CA ALA A 48 0.66 30.49 24.22
C ALA A 48 0.22 29.84 25.54
N GLU A 49 1.05 28.99 26.15
CA GLU A 49 0.77 28.39 27.47
C GLU A 49 0.71 29.45 28.57
N CYS A 50 1.68 30.38 28.58
CA CYS A 50 1.78 31.45 29.57
C CYS A 50 0.49 32.29 29.60
N LEU A 51 0.03 32.75 28.43
CA LEU A 51 -1.10 33.66 28.31
C LEU A 51 -2.46 32.96 28.26
N SER A 52 -2.51 31.64 28.06
CA SER A 52 -3.74 30.83 28.18
C SER A 52 -3.95 30.25 29.58
N SER A 53 -2.94 30.36 30.47
CA SER A 53 -3.03 29.90 31.85
C SER A 53 -4.15 30.59 32.66
N GLY A 54 -4.50 31.82 32.30
CA GLY A 54 -5.46 32.64 33.01
C GLY A 54 -4.93 33.23 34.33
N ASP A 55 -3.64 33.06 34.65
CA ASP A 55 -3.02 33.70 35.81
C ASP A 55 -2.73 35.18 35.51
N PRO A 56 -3.37 36.13 36.24
CA PRO A 56 -3.20 37.56 35.98
C PRO A 56 -1.80 38.09 36.31
N HIS A 57 -0.97 37.33 37.02
CA HIS A 57 0.40 37.72 37.33
C HIS A 57 1.38 37.36 36.21
N CYS A 58 0.98 36.49 35.28
CA CYS A 58 1.88 35.96 34.26
C CYS A 58 1.72 36.68 32.93
N GLY A 59 2.85 37.11 32.36
CA GLY A 59 2.93 37.52 30.97
C GLY A 59 4.23 37.06 30.33
N TRP A 60 4.34 37.25 29.02
CA TRP A 60 5.45 36.72 28.26
C TRP A 60 6.51 37.81 28.04
N CYS A 61 7.71 37.59 28.59
CA CYS A 61 8.86 38.49 28.38
C CYS A 61 9.54 38.16 27.05
N THR A 62 9.16 38.90 26.02
CA THR A 62 9.36 38.59 24.59
C THR A 62 10.81 38.21 24.23
N LEU A 63 11.79 39.07 24.52
CA LEU A 63 13.21 38.81 24.17
C LEU A 63 13.95 37.87 25.14
N HIS A 64 13.37 37.61 26.31
CA HIS A 64 13.93 36.69 27.30
C HIS A 64 13.41 35.26 27.15
N HIS A 65 12.37 35.08 26.32
CA HIS A 65 11.71 33.81 26.02
C HIS A 65 11.30 33.07 27.29
N THR A 66 10.67 33.80 28.20
CA THR A 66 10.25 33.28 29.50
C THR A 66 8.92 33.89 29.92
N CYS A 67 8.10 33.09 30.60
CA CYS A 67 6.89 33.56 31.24
C CYS A 67 7.24 34.07 32.64
N SER A 68 6.91 35.33 32.93
CA SER A 68 7.28 35.98 34.18
C SER A 68 6.31 37.11 34.53
N PRO A 69 6.29 37.57 35.80
CA PRO A 69 5.67 38.83 36.16
C PRO A 69 6.23 40.01 35.36
N ARG A 70 5.39 41.04 35.15
CA ARG A 70 5.78 42.28 34.48
C ARG A 70 7.00 42.92 35.14
N ASP A 71 7.02 42.99 36.47
CA ASP A 71 8.11 43.62 37.24
C ASP A 71 9.46 42.88 37.13
N SER A 72 9.43 41.60 36.77
CA SER A 72 10.63 40.78 36.55
C SER A 72 11.15 40.78 35.11
N CYS A 73 10.39 41.33 34.17
CA CYS A 73 10.81 41.44 32.78
C CYS A 73 11.52 42.78 32.55
N GLU A 74 12.79 42.71 32.17
CA GLU A 74 13.58 43.91 31.89
C GLU A 74 12.99 44.69 30.69
N ARG A 75 12.87 46.01 30.83
CA ARG A 75 12.31 46.93 29.82
C ARG A 75 10.87 46.61 29.40
N ALA A 76 10.07 45.98 30.27
CA ALA A 76 8.67 45.61 29.98
C ALA A 76 7.74 46.78 29.58
N ASP A 77 8.12 48.03 29.86
CA ASP A 77 7.34 49.23 29.52
C ASP A 77 7.52 49.68 28.07
N GLU A 78 8.51 49.14 27.35
CA GLU A 78 8.72 49.42 25.93
C GLU A 78 7.75 48.62 25.03
N PRO A 79 7.43 49.14 23.83
CA PRO A 79 6.48 48.49 22.92
C PRO A 79 6.93 47.06 22.57
N HIS A 80 5.99 46.11 22.67
CA HIS A 80 6.17 44.68 22.34
C HIS A 80 7.24 43.91 23.15
N ARG A 81 7.81 44.50 24.22
CA ARG A 81 8.76 43.78 25.11
C ARG A 81 8.07 42.78 26.05
N PHE A 82 6.82 43.03 26.40
CA PHE A 82 6.03 42.20 27.30
C PHE A 82 4.63 41.99 26.71
N ALA A 83 4.28 40.73 26.45
CA ALA A 83 2.96 40.38 25.96
C ALA A 83 2.02 40.01 27.11
N ASP A 84 0.86 40.66 27.14
CA ASP A 84 -0.20 40.46 28.15
C ASP A 84 -1.43 39.72 27.60
N SER A 85 -1.48 39.55 26.28
CA SER A 85 -2.60 38.92 25.58
C SER A 85 -2.08 38.01 24.47
N ILE A 86 -2.82 36.93 24.20
CA ILE A 86 -2.42 35.90 23.22
C ILE A 86 -2.14 36.47 21.83
N GLY A 87 -2.85 37.54 21.43
CA GLY A 87 -2.67 38.21 20.13
C GLY A 87 -1.36 38.98 19.98
N GLN A 88 -0.60 39.16 21.07
CA GLN A 88 0.73 39.79 21.08
C GLN A 88 1.86 38.74 21.07
N CYS A 89 1.55 37.45 21.01
CA CYS A 89 2.58 36.42 20.86
C CYS A 89 3.23 36.53 19.48
N MET A 90 4.55 36.71 19.49
CA MET A 90 5.32 36.80 18.25
C MET A 90 5.16 35.56 17.38
N SER A 91 5.17 35.79 16.07
CA SER A 91 5.24 34.74 15.06
C SER A 91 6.27 35.12 14.00
N ILE A 92 6.84 34.10 13.35
CA ILE A 92 7.85 34.29 12.32
C ILE A 92 7.42 33.61 11.02
N MET A 93 7.52 34.34 9.92
CA MET A 93 7.30 33.83 8.57
C MET A 93 8.59 33.93 7.76
N VAL A 94 9.00 32.81 7.16
CA VAL A 94 10.28 32.71 6.44
C VAL A 94 9.99 32.56 4.95
N GLN A 95 10.63 33.38 4.13
CA GLN A 95 10.52 33.31 2.68
C GLN A 95 11.90 33.22 2.00
N PRO A 96 12.17 32.13 1.26
CA PRO A 96 11.37 30.90 1.15
C PRO A 96 11.37 30.08 2.45
N SER A 97 10.31 29.30 2.72
CA SER A 97 10.21 28.42 3.92
C SER A 97 10.97 27.10 3.79
N SER A 98 11.43 26.77 2.58
CA SER A 98 12.19 25.57 2.27
C SER A 98 13.14 25.82 1.09
N ILE A 99 14.29 25.16 1.08
CA ILE A 99 15.28 25.26 -0.01
C ILE A 99 15.83 23.88 -0.39
N SER A 100 16.27 23.74 -1.64
CA SER A 100 16.97 22.53 -2.08
C SER A 100 18.35 22.43 -1.42
N VAL A 101 18.81 21.23 -1.09
CA VAL A 101 20.18 21.00 -0.58
C VAL A 101 21.27 21.48 -1.54
N SER A 102 20.98 21.57 -2.84
CA SER A 102 21.91 22.14 -3.83
C SER A 102 21.94 23.67 -3.84
N GLN A 103 20.95 24.30 -3.20
CA GLN A 103 20.86 25.75 -3.08
C GLN A 103 21.33 26.15 -1.68
N HIS A 104 22.56 26.62 -1.60
CA HIS A 104 23.19 27.03 -0.36
C HIS A 104 23.52 28.53 -0.40
N SER A 105 23.78 29.13 0.77
CA SER A 105 24.17 30.54 0.87
C SER A 105 23.15 31.51 0.24
N LEU A 106 21.86 31.15 0.27
CA LEU A 106 20.76 31.98 -0.18
C LEU A 106 20.28 32.94 0.93
N PRO A 107 19.95 34.20 0.59
CA PRO A 107 19.29 35.12 1.51
C PRO A 107 17.85 34.69 1.75
N LEU A 108 17.47 34.59 3.02
CA LEU A 108 16.12 34.32 3.50
C LEU A 108 15.56 35.61 4.10
N SER A 109 14.33 35.97 3.76
CA SER A 109 13.61 37.08 4.38
C SER A 109 12.72 36.52 5.49
N LEU A 110 12.98 36.91 6.73
CA LEU A 110 12.20 36.54 7.90
C LEU A 110 11.38 37.75 8.34
N LEU A 111 10.06 37.63 8.33
CA LEU A 111 9.14 38.64 8.86
C LEU A 111 8.75 38.22 10.27
N VAL A 112 9.09 39.06 11.26
CA VAL A 112 8.74 38.82 12.67
C VAL A 112 7.57 39.73 13.02
N SER A 113 6.41 39.14 13.25
CA SER A 113 5.20 39.85 13.69
C SER A 113 5.28 40.12 15.19
N ASP A 114 4.76 41.29 15.61
CA ASP A 114 4.68 41.70 17.01
C ASP A 114 6.05 41.75 17.72
N ALA A 115 7.11 41.99 16.96
CA ALA A 115 8.47 42.13 17.47
C ALA A 115 8.71 43.52 18.09
N PRO A 116 9.48 43.61 19.19
CA PRO A 116 10.00 44.88 19.69
C PRO A 116 11.11 45.40 18.76
N ASP A 117 11.70 46.54 19.09
CA ASP A 117 12.85 47.04 18.32
C ASP A 117 14.01 46.04 18.33
N LEU A 118 14.45 45.64 17.13
CA LEU A 118 15.51 44.69 16.87
C LEU A 118 16.80 45.36 16.37
N ALA A 119 16.90 46.70 16.43
CA ALA A 119 18.07 47.46 15.98
C ALA A 119 19.37 47.09 16.71
N ALA A 120 19.29 46.50 17.90
CA ALA A 120 20.45 45.98 18.64
C ALA A 120 21.17 44.83 17.91
N GLY A 121 20.52 44.20 16.92
CA GLY A 121 21.07 43.09 16.15
C GLY A 121 20.42 41.76 16.48
N VAL A 122 20.35 40.90 15.46
CA VAL A 122 19.76 39.56 15.55
C VAL A 122 20.69 38.56 14.88
N THR A 123 20.81 37.39 15.50
CA THR A 123 21.58 36.27 14.95
C THR A 123 20.63 35.12 14.63
N CYS A 124 20.74 34.57 13.43
CA CYS A 124 19.96 33.40 12.99
C CYS A 124 20.71 32.10 13.30
N LEU A 125 20.02 31.16 13.93
CA LEU A 125 20.52 29.84 14.30
C LEU A 125 19.77 28.77 13.51
N PHE A 126 20.46 28.02 12.66
CA PHE A 126 19.88 26.89 11.92
C PHE A 126 20.13 25.59 12.67
N GLY A 127 19.33 25.33 13.72
CA GLY A 127 19.58 24.23 14.65
C GLY A 127 21.01 24.26 15.17
N ASN A 128 21.73 23.14 15.00
CA ASN A 128 23.14 23.02 15.38
C ASN A 128 24.11 23.18 14.18
N LEU A 129 23.62 23.63 13.02
CA LEU A 129 24.41 23.66 11.79
C LEU A 129 25.26 24.92 11.70
N THR A 130 24.62 26.10 11.75
CA THR A 130 25.28 27.39 11.60
C THR A 130 24.62 28.49 12.43
N GLU A 131 25.44 29.43 12.87
CA GLU A 131 25.03 30.71 13.46
C GLU A 131 25.51 31.83 12.52
N VAL A 132 24.59 32.69 12.07
CA VAL A 132 24.87 33.78 11.12
C VAL A 132 24.26 35.09 11.57
N GLU A 133 24.97 36.20 11.36
CA GLU A 133 24.43 37.52 11.63
C GLU A 133 23.31 37.87 10.65
N GLY A 134 22.18 38.36 11.19
CA GLY A 134 21.02 38.79 10.43
C GLY A 134 21.03 40.30 10.22
N GLN A 135 20.76 40.74 8.99
CA GLN A 135 20.59 42.15 8.69
C GLN A 135 19.15 42.57 9.03
N VAL A 136 19.00 43.48 9.98
CA VAL A 136 17.70 43.98 10.44
C VAL A 136 17.27 45.19 9.61
N VAL A 137 16.07 45.12 9.04
CA VAL A 137 15.43 46.21 8.30
C VAL A 137 13.98 46.35 8.80
N GLY A 138 13.78 47.17 9.83
CA GLY A 138 12.49 47.26 10.53
C GLY A 138 12.15 45.94 11.23
N SER A 139 10.95 45.39 10.97
CA SER A 139 10.51 44.07 11.47
C SER A 139 10.94 42.88 10.60
N ARG A 140 11.77 43.13 9.57
CA ARG A 140 12.35 42.10 8.72
C ARG A 140 13.79 41.82 9.12
N VAL A 141 14.13 40.54 9.21
CA VAL A 141 15.50 40.06 9.40
C VAL A 141 15.89 39.30 8.15
N VAL A 142 17.00 39.66 7.52
CA VAL A 142 17.54 38.94 6.36
C VAL A 142 18.74 38.13 6.81
N CYS A 143 18.66 36.81 6.67
CA CYS A 143 19.72 35.87 7.06
C CYS A 143 20.16 35.02 5.88
N VAL A 144 21.43 34.63 5.85
CA VAL A 144 21.96 33.75 4.80
C VAL A 144 21.86 32.30 5.28
N SER A 145 21.27 31.44 4.46
CA SER A 145 21.21 29.99 4.72
C SER A 145 22.61 29.35 4.81
N PRO A 146 22.75 28.17 5.43
CA PRO A 146 24.03 27.47 5.58
C PRO A 146 24.84 27.37 4.27
N ALA A 147 26.16 27.38 4.40
CA ALA A 147 27.07 27.14 3.27
C ALA A 147 27.03 25.67 2.84
N ALA A 148 27.48 25.35 1.63
CA ALA A 148 27.41 23.99 1.05
C ALA A 148 27.94 22.87 1.97
N ARG A 149 28.99 23.16 2.76
CA ARG A 149 29.60 22.22 3.71
C ARG A 149 28.77 21.94 4.97
N ASP A 150 27.88 22.87 5.32
CA ASP A 150 27.09 22.86 6.55
C ASP A 150 25.62 22.51 6.27
N VAL A 151 25.23 22.32 5.00
CA VAL A 151 23.92 21.81 4.60
C VAL A 151 23.78 20.36 5.08
N PRO A 152 22.66 19.99 5.73
CA PRO A 152 22.49 18.66 6.29
C PRO A 152 22.35 17.61 5.18
N ALA A 153 22.91 16.42 5.43
CA ALA A 153 22.64 15.26 4.60
C ALA A 153 21.21 14.75 4.87
N ILE A 154 20.44 14.50 3.81
CA ILE A 154 19.10 13.93 3.93
C ILE A 154 19.22 12.41 4.09
N PRO A 155 18.51 11.78 5.05
CA PRO A 155 18.48 10.32 5.21
C PRO A 155 18.06 9.59 3.92
N VAL A 156 18.59 8.39 3.70
CA VAL A 156 18.37 7.62 2.45
C VAL A 156 16.89 7.34 2.16
N ASP A 157 16.07 7.22 3.21
CA ASP A 157 14.63 6.92 3.12
C ASP A 157 13.74 8.17 3.16
N GLN A 158 14.31 9.36 3.08
CA GLN A 158 13.58 10.63 3.12
C GLN A 158 13.98 11.52 1.93
N ASP A 159 13.06 12.38 1.49
CA ASP A 159 13.29 13.39 0.45
C ASP A 159 13.54 14.79 1.04
N TRP A 160 13.41 14.95 2.36
CA TRP A 160 13.67 16.19 3.09
C TRP A 160 14.17 15.99 4.51
N PHE A 161 14.71 17.06 5.08
CA PHE A 161 15.16 17.14 6.46
C PHE A 161 14.79 18.51 7.05
N GLY A 162 14.13 18.51 8.21
CA GLY A 162 13.72 19.72 8.92
C GLY A 162 14.73 20.15 9.98
N VAL A 163 14.97 21.46 10.09
CA VAL A 163 15.74 22.07 11.18
C VAL A 163 14.90 23.14 11.87
N VAL A 164 15.16 23.34 13.17
CA VAL A 164 14.56 24.45 13.91
C VAL A 164 15.39 25.71 13.66
N LEU A 165 14.82 26.67 12.94
CA LEU A 165 15.40 27.99 12.73
C LEU A 165 14.99 28.91 13.88
N GLN A 166 15.96 29.43 14.62
CA GLN A 166 15.74 30.29 15.78
C GLN A 166 16.38 31.67 15.57
N LEU A 167 15.76 32.71 16.12
CA LEU A 167 16.35 34.05 16.20
C LEU A 167 16.83 34.33 17.61
N LYS A 168 18.09 34.75 17.73
CA LYS A 168 18.76 35.14 18.96
C LYS A 168 18.96 36.64 18.98
N SER A 169 18.49 37.30 20.04
CA SER A 169 18.69 38.74 20.21
C SER A 169 20.12 39.01 20.68
N GLN A 170 20.80 39.97 20.07
CA GLN A 170 22.12 40.41 20.54
C GLN A 170 22.03 41.24 21.82
N GLU A 171 20.86 41.80 22.15
CA GLU A 171 20.61 42.53 23.39
C GLU A 171 20.60 41.59 24.61
N THR A 172 19.84 40.49 24.53
CA THR A 172 19.65 39.57 25.66
C THR A 172 20.51 38.31 25.59
N GLY A 173 21.09 38.01 24.41
CA GLY A 173 21.81 36.77 24.14
C GLY A 173 20.92 35.52 24.08
N ARG A 174 19.58 35.68 24.12
CA ARG A 174 18.61 34.57 24.17
C ARG A 174 17.85 34.42 22.86
N THR A 175 17.44 33.18 22.57
CA THR A 175 16.52 32.88 21.46
C THR A 175 15.12 33.29 21.82
N PHE A 176 14.42 34.03 20.96
CA PHE A 176 13.11 34.60 21.28
C PHE A 176 11.97 34.12 20.38
N VAL A 177 12.29 33.54 19.22
CA VAL A 177 11.30 32.92 18.33
C VAL A 177 11.94 31.79 17.53
N SER A 178 11.13 30.80 17.16
CA SER A 178 11.57 29.64 16.38
C SER A 178 10.53 29.21 15.34
N THR A 179 10.98 28.58 14.27
CA THR A 179 10.11 27.95 13.26
C THR A 179 10.82 26.78 12.59
N GLU A 180 10.06 25.92 11.92
CA GLU A 180 10.60 24.82 11.13
C GLU A 180 11.07 25.34 9.76
N PHE A 181 12.30 24.98 9.38
CA PHE A 181 12.87 25.25 8.06
C PHE A 181 13.31 23.94 7.40
N LYS A 182 12.95 23.74 6.12
CA LYS A 182 13.12 22.44 5.46
C LYS A 182 14.17 22.48 4.34
N PHE A 183 15.07 21.52 4.37
CA PHE A 183 15.97 21.20 3.27
C PHE A 183 15.41 20.00 2.50
N TYR A 184 15.32 20.07 1.18
CA TYR A 184 14.82 18.95 0.37
C TYR A 184 15.79 18.57 -0.74
N ASN A 185 15.73 17.33 -1.21
CA ASN A 185 16.57 16.83 -2.29
C ASN A 185 15.72 16.17 -3.37
N CYS A 186 15.43 16.94 -4.42
CA CYS A 186 14.71 16.43 -5.58
C CYS A 186 15.42 15.21 -6.22
N SER A 187 16.75 15.14 -6.19
CA SER A 187 17.49 14.03 -6.81
C SER A 187 17.33 12.69 -6.08
N ALA A 188 16.69 12.66 -4.91
CA ALA A 188 16.26 11.41 -4.27
C ALA A 188 15.17 10.68 -5.09
N HIS A 189 14.37 11.41 -5.87
CA HIS A 189 13.32 10.83 -6.71
C HIS A 189 13.88 10.30 -8.03
N GLN A 190 13.77 8.99 -8.23
CA GLN A 190 14.28 8.29 -9.42
C GLN A 190 13.22 8.09 -10.53
N LEU A 191 11.96 8.39 -10.24
CA LEU A 191 10.81 8.21 -11.11
C LEU A 191 10.05 9.53 -11.26
N CYS A 192 9.38 9.73 -12.40
CA CYS A 192 8.75 11.02 -12.72
C CYS A 192 7.61 11.34 -11.76
N LEU A 193 6.69 10.40 -11.55
CA LEU A 193 5.55 10.54 -10.66
C LEU A 193 6.00 10.84 -9.22
N SER A 194 7.04 10.17 -8.73
CA SER A 194 7.61 10.45 -7.40
C SER A 194 8.18 11.87 -7.31
N CYS A 195 8.86 12.34 -8.36
CA CYS A 195 9.44 13.67 -8.42
C CYS A 195 8.38 14.79 -8.40
N VAL A 196 7.37 14.69 -9.25
CA VAL A 196 6.37 15.77 -9.42
C VAL A 196 5.27 15.75 -8.38
N ASN A 197 5.02 14.60 -7.74
CA ASN A 197 4.11 14.48 -6.60
C ASN A 197 4.80 14.77 -5.26
N SER A 198 6.08 15.16 -5.26
CA SER A 198 6.77 15.60 -4.04
C SER A 198 6.03 16.79 -3.42
N ALA A 199 6.09 16.89 -2.08
CA ALA A 199 5.59 18.06 -1.36
C ALA A 199 6.40 19.35 -1.67
N PHE A 200 7.58 19.19 -2.28
CA PHE A 200 8.47 20.28 -2.64
C PHE A 200 8.41 20.60 -4.13
N ARG A 201 8.90 21.79 -4.48
CA ARG A 201 8.91 22.28 -5.86
C ARG A 201 10.02 21.61 -6.66
N CYS A 202 9.77 20.38 -7.09
CA CYS A 202 10.65 19.60 -7.95
C CYS A 202 10.13 19.55 -9.39
N HIS A 203 11.06 19.30 -10.30
CA HIS A 203 10.83 19.25 -11.74
C HIS A 203 11.51 18.01 -12.31
N TRP A 204 10.81 17.30 -13.20
CA TRP A 204 11.37 16.14 -13.87
C TRP A 204 11.90 16.52 -15.26
N CYS A 205 13.15 16.14 -15.54
CA CYS A 205 13.78 16.33 -16.84
C CYS A 205 13.61 15.07 -17.71
N LYS A 206 12.55 15.04 -18.52
CA LYS A 206 12.14 13.89 -19.36
C LYS A 206 13.28 13.19 -20.10
N TYR A 207 14.16 13.95 -20.76
CA TYR A 207 15.24 13.40 -21.59
C TYR A 207 16.54 13.10 -20.83
N ARG A 208 16.73 13.71 -19.66
CA ARG A 208 17.86 13.40 -18.76
C ARG A 208 17.50 12.30 -17.75
N ASN A 209 16.22 11.97 -17.64
CA ASN A 209 15.65 10.98 -16.73
C ASN A 209 16.09 11.20 -15.28
N LEU A 210 15.96 12.43 -14.79
CA LEU A 210 16.32 12.81 -13.43
C LEU A 210 15.36 13.87 -12.89
N CYS A 211 15.27 13.93 -11.56
CA CYS A 211 14.54 14.94 -10.83
C CYS A 211 15.48 16.06 -10.32
N THR A 212 15.06 17.31 -10.45
CA THR A 212 15.84 18.49 -10.11
C THR A 212 14.96 19.59 -9.52
N HIS A 213 15.54 20.45 -8.69
CA HIS A 213 14.88 21.67 -8.21
C HIS A 213 14.98 22.82 -9.23
N ASP A 214 15.94 22.76 -10.15
CA ASP A 214 16.21 23.80 -11.13
C ASP A 214 15.84 23.32 -12.55
N PRO A 215 14.73 23.81 -13.13
CA PRO A 215 14.28 23.39 -14.45
C PRO A 215 15.23 23.81 -15.58
N THR A 216 16.13 24.77 -15.34
CA THR A 216 17.13 25.19 -16.33
C THR A 216 18.18 24.12 -16.61
N THR A 217 18.37 23.18 -15.68
CA THR A 217 19.28 22.04 -15.83
C THR A 217 18.76 20.95 -16.77
N CYS A 218 17.49 21.00 -17.18
CA CYS A 218 16.95 20.09 -18.19
C CYS A 218 17.46 20.42 -19.60
N SER A 219 17.58 19.41 -20.47
CA SER A 219 18.14 19.58 -21.82
C SER A 219 17.42 20.62 -22.67
N PHE A 220 16.07 20.63 -22.66
CA PHE A 220 15.22 21.53 -23.46
C PHE A 220 13.96 21.92 -22.68
N GLN A 221 13.26 22.95 -23.12
CA GLN A 221 12.05 23.45 -22.44
C GLN A 221 10.91 22.43 -22.51
N GLU A 222 10.72 21.76 -23.66
CA GLU A 222 9.68 20.74 -23.88
C GLU A 222 9.90 19.46 -23.06
N GLY A 223 11.09 19.29 -22.47
CA GLY A 223 11.43 18.16 -21.61
C GLY A 223 11.19 18.41 -20.12
N ARG A 224 10.67 19.57 -19.74
CA ARG A 224 10.43 19.96 -18.34
C ARG A 224 9.02 19.54 -17.94
N ILE A 225 8.92 18.75 -16.88
CA ILE A 225 7.66 18.25 -16.35
C ILE A 225 7.49 18.76 -14.92
N ASN A 226 6.35 19.38 -14.65
CA ASN A 226 5.96 19.93 -13.35
C ASN A 226 4.61 19.40 -12.84
N VAL A 227 3.90 18.61 -13.65
CA VAL A 227 2.62 17.99 -13.31
C VAL A 227 2.65 16.50 -13.63
N SER A 228 1.90 15.70 -12.87
CA SER A 228 1.88 14.23 -12.99
C SER A 228 1.25 13.72 -14.29
N GLU A 229 0.33 14.46 -14.88
CA GLU A 229 -0.31 14.10 -16.16
C GLU A 229 0.69 14.05 -17.33
N ASP A 230 1.73 14.88 -17.26
CA ASP A 230 2.76 14.98 -18.30
C ASP A 230 3.86 13.91 -18.16
N CYS A 231 3.89 13.16 -17.05
CA CYS A 231 4.88 12.14 -16.81
C CYS A 231 4.83 11.00 -17.86
N PRO A 232 6.00 10.49 -18.31
CA PRO A 232 6.07 9.27 -19.09
C PRO A 232 5.64 8.08 -18.24
N GLN A 233 4.52 7.47 -18.58
CA GLN A 233 3.93 6.39 -17.80
C GLN A 233 3.23 5.38 -18.69
N LEU A 234 3.18 4.13 -18.23
CA LEU A 234 2.38 3.07 -18.85
C LEU A 234 0.90 3.26 -18.51
N PHE A 235 0.04 2.82 -19.41
CA PHE A 235 -1.41 2.84 -19.23
C PHE A 235 -1.96 1.42 -19.37
N PRO A 236 -2.85 0.99 -18.46
CA PRO A 236 -3.41 -0.36 -18.51
C PRO A 236 -4.25 -0.54 -19.77
N THR A 237 -4.18 -1.74 -20.34
CA THR A 237 -5.05 -2.22 -21.42
C THR A 237 -5.81 -3.45 -20.94
N GLU A 238 -6.41 -4.20 -21.86
CA GLU A 238 -6.75 -5.60 -21.61
C GLU A 238 -5.52 -6.36 -21.09
N GLU A 239 -5.77 -7.41 -20.31
CA GLU A 239 -4.74 -8.26 -19.72
C GLU A 239 -3.78 -8.78 -20.79
N ILE A 240 -2.49 -8.69 -20.50
CA ILE A 240 -1.45 -9.11 -21.43
C ILE A 240 -1.19 -10.60 -21.24
N LEU A 241 -1.88 -11.42 -22.02
CA LEU A 241 -1.82 -12.88 -21.93
C LEU A 241 -0.78 -13.44 -22.92
N ILE A 242 0.26 -14.09 -22.39
CA ILE A 242 1.29 -14.74 -23.21
C ILE A 242 1.35 -16.24 -22.90
N PRO A 243 1.02 -17.11 -23.88
CA PRO A 243 1.22 -18.53 -23.73
C PRO A 243 2.71 -18.86 -23.65
N VAL A 244 3.06 -19.72 -22.71
CA VAL A 244 4.45 -20.18 -22.52
C VAL A 244 4.95 -20.91 -23.76
N GLY A 245 6.17 -20.57 -24.19
CA GLY A 245 6.82 -21.15 -25.37
C GLY A 245 6.38 -20.54 -26.71
N GLU A 246 5.33 -19.71 -26.73
CA GLU A 246 4.87 -19.05 -27.95
C GLU A 246 5.62 -17.76 -28.22
N VAL A 247 5.94 -17.54 -29.50
CA VAL A 247 6.60 -16.32 -29.97
C VAL A 247 5.53 -15.27 -30.23
N LYS A 248 5.31 -14.35 -29.27
CA LYS A 248 4.36 -13.25 -29.40
C LYS A 248 5.02 -11.89 -29.10
N PRO A 249 4.62 -10.81 -29.79
CA PRO A 249 4.97 -9.45 -29.38
C PRO A 249 4.09 -9.01 -28.20
N ILE A 250 4.58 -8.04 -27.41
CA ILE A 250 3.81 -7.43 -26.31
C ILE A 250 3.56 -5.97 -26.67
N THR A 251 2.30 -5.59 -26.89
CA THR A 251 1.94 -4.21 -27.23
C THR A 251 1.46 -3.50 -25.98
N LEU A 252 2.09 -2.37 -25.65
CA LEU A 252 1.80 -1.58 -24.47
C LEU A 252 1.30 -0.20 -24.88
N LYS A 253 0.31 0.30 -24.14
CA LYS A 253 -0.12 1.69 -24.20
C LYS A 253 0.59 2.49 -23.11
N ALA A 254 0.84 3.75 -23.42
CA ALA A 254 1.57 4.65 -22.56
C ALA A 254 1.13 6.09 -22.81
N ARG A 255 1.71 7.03 -22.06
CA ARG A 255 1.62 8.46 -22.31
C ARG A 255 3.01 9.07 -22.27
N ASN A 256 3.19 10.13 -23.04
CA ASN A 256 4.36 10.99 -23.00
C ASN A 256 5.71 10.27 -23.12
N LEU A 257 5.79 9.14 -23.83
CA LEU A 257 7.04 8.41 -24.00
C LEU A 257 8.11 9.29 -24.68
N PRO A 258 9.33 9.42 -24.09
CA PRO A 258 10.41 10.20 -24.67
C PRO A 258 10.89 9.62 -26.00
N GLN A 259 11.23 10.50 -26.93
CA GLN A 259 12.03 10.11 -28.09
C GLN A 259 13.51 10.09 -27.67
N PRO A 260 14.21 8.94 -27.77
CA PRO A 260 15.64 8.88 -27.45
C PRO A 260 16.43 9.89 -28.30
N GLN A 261 17.31 10.65 -27.64
CA GLN A 261 18.14 11.69 -28.25
C GLN A 261 19.46 11.10 -28.79
N SER A 262 20.29 11.94 -29.42
CA SER A 262 21.61 11.52 -29.91
C SER A 262 22.45 10.91 -28.79
N GLY A 263 23.00 9.72 -29.02
CA GLY A 263 23.76 8.96 -28.02
C GLY A 263 22.92 8.15 -27.03
N GLN A 264 21.59 8.20 -27.09
CA GLN A 264 20.70 7.40 -26.25
C GLN A 264 20.21 6.15 -26.98
N ARG A 265 20.16 5.01 -26.27
CA ARG A 265 19.64 3.75 -26.80
C ARG A 265 18.10 3.70 -26.77
N GLY A 266 17.54 2.82 -27.60
CA GLY A 266 16.10 2.57 -27.71
C GLY A 266 15.47 1.93 -26.47
N TYR A 267 14.23 1.47 -26.64
CA TYR A 267 13.46 0.83 -25.58
C TYR A 267 13.75 -0.66 -25.49
N GLU A 268 13.56 -1.22 -24.29
CA GLU A 268 13.65 -2.62 -23.93
C GLU A 268 12.52 -2.93 -22.94
N CYS A 269 11.95 -4.11 -23.03
CA CYS A 269 11.07 -4.68 -22.01
C CYS A 269 11.89 -5.65 -21.15
N VAL A 270 11.87 -5.44 -19.84
CA VAL A 270 12.62 -6.23 -18.88
C VAL A 270 11.61 -6.97 -18.01
N LEU A 271 11.53 -8.29 -18.17
CA LEU A 271 10.64 -9.16 -17.41
C LEU A 271 11.46 -9.94 -16.37
N SER A 272 10.95 -10.05 -15.14
CA SER A 272 11.59 -10.82 -14.07
C SER A 272 10.78 -12.09 -13.79
N ILE A 273 11.21 -13.22 -14.35
CA ILE A 273 10.50 -14.50 -14.27
C ILE A 273 11.29 -15.43 -13.34
N GLN A 274 10.76 -15.75 -12.16
CA GLN A 274 11.41 -16.64 -11.17
C GLN A 274 12.88 -16.25 -10.87
N GLY A 275 13.19 -14.95 -10.87
CA GLY A 275 14.55 -14.43 -10.64
C GLY A 275 15.45 -14.39 -11.88
N VAL A 276 14.98 -14.88 -13.04
CA VAL A 276 15.66 -14.75 -14.33
C VAL A 276 15.16 -13.50 -15.04
N ILE A 277 16.10 -12.63 -15.41
CA ILE A 277 15.79 -11.37 -16.11
C ILE A 277 15.84 -11.60 -17.62
N HIS A 278 14.71 -11.38 -18.28
CA HIS A 278 14.59 -11.40 -19.74
C HIS A 278 14.55 -9.98 -20.28
N ARG A 279 15.51 -9.62 -21.15
CA ARG A 279 15.56 -8.31 -21.82
C ARG A 279 15.20 -8.49 -23.29
N VAL A 280 14.11 -7.86 -23.71
CA VAL A 280 13.61 -7.93 -25.09
C VAL A 280 13.61 -6.52 -25.68
N PRO A 281 14.27 -6.27 -26.83
CA PRO A 281 14.22 -4.98 -27.50
C PRO A 281 12.78 -4.57 -27.81
N ALA A 282 12.50 -3.28 -27.72
CA ALA A 282 11.16 -2.73 -27.95
C ALA A 282 11.20 -1.53 -28.90
N LEU A 283 10.14 -1.40 -29.69
CA LEU A 283 9.96 -0.31 -30.64
C LEU A 283 8.91 0.67 -30.10
N ARG A 284 9.30 1.95 -29.99
CA ARG A 284 8.37 3.05 -29.72
C ARG A 284 7.78 3.52 -31.03
N PHE A 285 6.47 3.35 -31.21
CA PHE A 285 5.76 3.85 -32.40
C PHE A 285 5.50 5.35 -32.32
N ASN A 286 5.10 5.83 -31.15
CA ASN A 286 4.77 7.24 -30.89
C ASN A 286 4.86 7.53 -29.38
N SER A 287 4.37 8.68 -28.94
CA SER A 287 4.36 9.05 -27.52
C SER A 287 3.43 8.19 -26.64
N SER A 288 2.57 7.37 -27.23
CA SER A 288 1.52 6.62 -26.52
C SER A 288 1.53 5.10 -26.74
N SER A 289 2.51 4.57 -27.47
CA SER A 289 2.57 3.13 -27.77
C SER A 289 4.02 2.65 -27.93
N VAL A 290 4.31 1.53 -27.27
CA VAL A 290 5.56 0.79 -27.38
C VAL A 290 5.25 -0.70 -27.55
N GLN A 291 6.07 -1.43 -28.28
CA GLN A 291 5.88 -2.86 -28.48
C GLN A 291 7.20 -3.62 -28.32
N CYS A 292 7.21 -4.56 -27.39
CA CYS A 292 8.31 -5.50 -27.22
C CYS A 292 8.31 -6.45 -28.43
N GLN A 293 9.50 -6.70 -28.99
CA GLN A 293 9.66 -7.60 -30.13
C GLN A 293 9.22 -9.03 -29.81
N ASN A 294 9.01 -9.81 -30.86
CA ASN A 294 8.67 -11.22 -30.80
C ASN A 294 9.68 -11.99 -29.93
N SER A 295 9.19 -12.57 -28.84
CA SER A 295 9.96 -13.43 -27.95
C SER A 295 9.06 -14.50 -27.35
N SER A 296 9.67 -15.56 -26.82
CA SER A 296 8.98 -16.59 -26.06
C SER A 296 9.53 -16.63 -24.65
N TYR A 297 8.63 -16.89 -23.69
CA TYR A 297 8.95 -16.91 -22.27
C TYR A 297 8.65 -18.28 -21.70
N LEU A 298 9.44 -18.67 -20.69
CA LEU A 298 9.35 -19.95 -20.01
C LEU A 298 9.45 -19.72 -18.50
N TYR A 299 8.75 -20.54 -17.73
CA TYR A 299 8.93 -20.68 -16.29
C TYR A 299 8.86 -22.15 -15.92
N ASP A 300 9.48 -22.55 -14.82
CA ASP A 300 9.57 -23.93 -14.40
C ASP A 300 8.34 -24.38 -13.61
N GLY A 301 8.06 -25.69 -13.66
CA GLY A 301 6.94 -26.34 -12.96
C GLY A 301 5.63 -26.40 -13.77
N MET A 302 4.68 -27.19 -13.27
CA MET A 302 3.32 -27.35 -13.84
C MET A 302 2.22 -27.05 -12.81
N ASP A 303 2.61 -26.55 -11.64
CA ASP A 303 1.73 -26.29 -10.50
C ASP A 303 0.94 -25.00 -10.63
N ILE A 304 1.42 -24.07 -11.48
CA ILE A 304 0.83 -22.76 -11.71
C ILE A 304 0.37 -22.69 -13.17
N SER A 305 -0.91 -22.38 -13.39
CA SER A 305 -1.48 -22.28 -14.73
C SER A 305 -1.42 -20.88 -15.32
N ASP A 306 -1.46 -19.84 -14.47
CA ASP A 306 -1.34 -18.42 -14.82
C ASP A 306 -0.38 -17.76 -13.81
N LEU A 307 0.73 -17.23 -14.33
CA LEU A 307 1.77 -16.56 -13.56
C LEU A 307 1.80 -15.07 -13.95
N ALA A 308 1.39 -14.20 -13.03
CA ALA A 308 1.56 -12.77 -13.18
C ALA A 308 3.03 -12.37 -12.96
N VAL A 309 3.63 -11.72 -13.95
CA VAL A 309 5.04 -11.34 -13.99
C VAL A 309 5.17 -9.82 -14.01
N ASP A 310 5.95 -9.30 -13.07
CA ASP A 310 6.34 -7.91 -13.05
C ASP A 310 7.30 -7.62 -14.22
N PHE A 311 7.09 -6.48 -14.87
CA PHE A 311 7.95 -6.02 -15.94
C PHE A 311 8.23 -4.53 -15.83
N ALA A 312 9.35 -4.12 -16.41
CA ALA A 312 9.74 -2.73 -16.56
C ALA A 312 9.97 -2.41 -18.03
N VAL A 313 9.42 -1.30 -18.51
CA VAL A 313 9.82 -0.72 -19.79
C VAL A 313 10.99 0.21 -19.52
N VAL A 314 12.14 -0.10 -20.12
CA VAL A 314 13.38 0.62 -19.91
C VAL A 314 13.84 1.23 -21.23
N TRP A 315 14.42 2.41 -21.19
CA TRP A 315 15.09 3.00 -22.35
C TRP A 315 16.47 3.49 -21.96
N ASN A 316 17.36 3.69 -22.94
CA ASN A 316 18.76 4.04 -22.70
C ASN A 316 19.54 3.05 -21.78
N GLY A 317 19.01 1.84 -21.57
CA GLY A 317 19.59 0.77 -20.76
C GLY A 317 19.12 0.72 -19.30
N ASN A 318 18.87 1.87 -18.66
CA ASN A 318 18.51 1.95 -17.23
C ASN A 318 17.40 2.97 -16.88
N PHE A 319 16.84 3.69 -17.85
CA PHE A 319 15.76 4.64 -17.59
C PHE A 319 14.42 3.92 -17.59
N VAL A 320 13.88 3.68 -16.41
CA VAL A 320 12.59 3.00 -16.21
C VAL A 320 11.45 3.97 -16.45
N ILE A 321 10.41 3.53 -17.17
CA ILE A 321 9.15 4.25 -17.35
C ILE A 321 8.22 3.91 -16.18
N ASP A 322 7.51 4.91 -15.66
CA ASP A 322 6.61 4.74 -14.54
C ASP A 322 5.45 3.78 -14.88
N ASN A 323 5.12 2.89 -13.95
CA ASN A 323 4.00 1.94 -14.07
C ASN A 323 3.04 2.10 -12.88
N PRO A 324 2.25 3.19 -12.82
CA PRO A 324 1.43 3.52 -11.65
C PRO A 324 0.35 2.49 -11.35
N GLU A 325 -0.19 1.84 -12.39
CA GLU A 325 -1.27 0.85 -12.27
C GLU A 325 -0.75 -0.58 -12.06
N ASP A 326 0.56 -0.75 -11.80
CA ASP A 326 1.23 -2.05 -11.61
C ASP A 326 0.83 -3.08 -12.68
N VAL A 327 0.80 -2.65 -13.95
CA VAL A 327 0.44 -3.52 -15.08
C VAL A 327 1.39 -4.71 -15.11
N LYS A 328 0.85 -5.92 -15.28
CA LYS A 328 1.62 -7.18 -15.30
C LYS A 328 1.44 -7.91 -16.63
N VAL A 329 2.39 -8.80 -16.91
CA VAL A 329 2.30 -9.77 -18.01
C VAL A 329 1.92 -11.12 -17.43
N HIS A 330 0.88 -11.74 -17.97
CA HIS A 330 0.39 -13.04 -17.53
C HIS A 330 0.96 -14.15 -18.41
N LEU A 331 1.86 -14.95 -17.86
CA LEU A 331 2.41 -16.13 -18.51
C LEU A 331 1.58 -17.36 -18.15
N TYR A 332 0.93 -17.97 -19.14
CA TYR A 332 0.03 -19.10 -18.87
C TYR A 332 0.40 -20.37 -19.62
N LYS A 333 0.06 -21.51 -19.02
CA LYS A 333 0.21 -22.85 -19.59
C LYS A 333 -1.17 -23.50 -19.66
N CYS A 334 -1.61 -23.89 -20.85
CA CYS A 334 -2.90 -24.58 -21.01
C CYS A 334 -2.95 -25.90 -20.23
N ALA A 335 -1.87 -26.70 -20.27
CA ALA A 335 -1.82 -28.01 -19.63
C ALA A 335 -1.64 -27.99 -18.11
N ALA A 336 -1.14 -26.89 -17.53
CA ALA A 336 -0.91 -26.81 -16.09
C ALA A 336 -2.24 -26.84 -15.33
N GLN A 337 -2.33 -27.72 -14.33
CA GLN A 337 -3.54 -28.00 -13.54
C GLN A 337 -4.76 -28.51 -14.35
N ARG A 338 -4.59 -28.90 -15.63
CA ARG A 338 -5.68 -29.26 -16.55
C ARG A 338 -5.40 -30.57 -17.29
N GLU A 339 -5.36 -31.66 -16.53
CA GLU A 339 -5.07 -33.00 -17.06
C GLU A 339 -6.23 -33.64 -17.85
N SER A 340 -7.43 -33.07 -17.76
CA SER A 340 -8.64 -33.63 -18.37
C SER A 340 -9.36 -32.63 -19.27
N CYS A 341 -10.15 -33.16 -20.21
CA CYS A 341 -11.00 -32.37 -21.10
C CYS A 341 -11.89 -31.40 -20.32
N GLY A 342 -12.53 -31.87 -19.25
CA GLY A 342 -13.43 -31.07 -18.44
C GLY A 342 -12.71 -29.91 -17.74
N LEU A 343 -11.53 -30.16 -17.17
CA LEU A 343 -10.71 -29.11 -16.54
C LEU A 343 -10.16 -28.11 -17.56
N CYS A 344 -9.79 -28.59 -18.76
CA CYS A 344 -9.32 -27.76 -19.85
C CYS A 344 -10.41 -26.79 -20.33
N LEU A 345 -11.62 -27.31 -20.54
CA LEU A 345 -12.75 -26.55 -21.06
C LEU A 345 -13.42 -25.68 -20.00
N LYS A 346 -13.24 -25.99 -18.70
CA LYS A 346 -13.61 -25.13 -17.57
C LYS A 346 -12.74 -23.86 -17.49
N ALA A 347 -11.56 -23.84 -18.11
CA ALA A 347 -10.66 -22.71 -18.06
C ALA A 347 -11.31 -21.43 -18.61
N ASP A 348 -10.84 -20.27 -18.12
CA ASP A 348 -11.29 -18.98 -18.62
C ASP A 348 -11.10 -18.90 -20.15
N PRO A 349 -12.14 -18.56 -20.93
CA PRO A 349 -12.05 -18.44 -22.38
C PRO A 349 -10.94 -17.51 -22.87
N LYS A 350 -10.50 -16.52 -22.06
CA LYS A 350 -9.42 -15.59 -22.43
C LYS A 350 -8.09 -16.27 -22.75
N PHE A 351 -7.86 -17.47 -22.21
CA PHE A 351 -6.62 -18.22 -22.47
C PHE A 351 -6.63 -18.96 -23.82
N GLU A 352 -7.76 -19.02 -24.51
CA GLU A 352 -7.91 -19.71 -25.80
C GLU A 352 -7.41 -21.18 -25.78
N CYS A 353 -7.41 -21.79 -24.60
CA CYS A 353 -7.03 -23.18 -24.40
C CYS A 353 -8.17 -24.12 -24.82
N GLY A 354 -7.81 -25.25 -25.43
CA GLY A 354 -8.78 -26.28 -25.80
C GLY A 354 -8.23 -27.68 -25.67
N TRP A 355 -9.11 -28.67 -25.72
CA TRP A 355 -8.75 -30.07 -25.54
C TRP A 355 -8.43 -30.72 -26.89
N CYS A 356 -7.21 -31.23 -27.04
CA CYS A 356 -6.79 -31.95 -28.23
C CYS A 356 -7.07 -33.45 -28.05
N SER A 357 -8.20 -33.93 -28.58
CA SER A 357 -8.70 -35.29 -28.30
C SER A 357 -7.75 -36.41 -28.72
N GLY A 358 -7.04 -36.25 -29.85
CA GLY A 358 -6.11 -37.26 -30.35
C GLY A 358 -4.83 -37.40 -29.52
N GLU A 359 -4.43 -36.32 -28.83
CA GLU A 359 -3.22 -36.29 -27.99
C GLU A 359 -3.54 -36.41 -26.50
N GLY A 360 -4.81 -36.26 -26.11
CA GLY A 360 -5.25 -36.35 -24.72
C GLY A 360 -4.65 -35.25 -23.83
N ARG A 361 -4.48 -34.03 -24.37
CA ARG A 361 -3.90 -32.89 -23.63
C ARG A 361 -4.60 -31.57 -23.90
N CYS A 362 -4.52 -30.67 -22.93
CA CYS A 362 -5.00 -29.28 -23.04
C CYS A 362 -3.93 -28.39 -23.68
N THR A 363 -4.22 -27.78 -24.83
CA THR A 363 -3.26 -26.98 -25.60
C THR A 363 -3.97 -25.97 -26.49
N LEU A 364 -3.22 -25.01 -27.03
CA LEU A 364 -3.73 -24.07 -28.03
C LEU A 364 -4.03 -24.77 -29.37
N ARG A 365 -4.96 -24.22 -30.16
CA ARG A 365 -5.32 -24.78 -31.48
C ARG A 365 -4.12 -25.00 -32.42
N PRO A 366 -3.14 -24.09 -32.56
CA PRO A 366 -1.98 -24.31 -33.44
C PRO A 366 -1.08 -25.49 -33.04
N HIS A 367 -1.15 -25.91 -31.77
CA HIS A 367 -0.35 -27.00 -31.22
C HIS A 367 -1.05 -28.34 -31.23
N CYS A 368 -2.36 -28.36 -31.49
CA CYS A 368 -3.09 -29.57 -31.79
C CYS A 368 -2.94 -29.81 -33.30
N GLY A 369 -2.44 -30.99 -33.70
CA GLY A 369 -2.29 -31.32 -35.12
C GLY A 369 -3.62 -31.35 -35.90
N PRO A 370 -3.76 -32.15 -36.96
CA PRO A 370 -5.02 -32.25 -37.71
C PRO A 370 -6.18 -32.86 -36.92
N GLN A 371 -5.98 -33.17 -35.64
CA GLN A 371 -6.95 -33.80 -34.76
C GLN A 371 -8.09 -32.84 -34.36
N PRO A 372 -9.23 -33.39 -33.90
CA PRO A 372 -10.29 -32.59 -33.31
C PRO A 372 -9.77 -31.83 -32.08
N TRP A 373 -9.85 -30.50 -32.15
CA TRP A 373 -9.59 -29.61 -31.04
C TRP A 373 -10.94 -29.08 -30.56
N LEU A 374 -11.26 -29.37 -29.31
CA LEU A 374 -12.51 -28.98 -28.69
C LEU A 374 -12.31 -27.68 -27.92
N ASP A 375 -13.19 -26.72 -28.14
CA ASP A 375 -13.28 -25.46 -27.40
C ASP A 375 -14.68 -25.26 -26.84
N TRP A 376 -14.82 -24.36 -25.86
CA TRP A 376 -16.12 -24.07 -25.25
C TRP A 376 -17.11 -23.43 -26.25
N SER A 377 -16.61 -22.74 -27.29
CA SER A 377 -17.42 -22.11 -28.34
C SER A 377 -18.07 -23.09 -29.32
N SER A 378 -17.54 -24.31 -29.44
CA SER A 378 -18.16 -25.34 -30.26
C SER A 378 -19.48 -25.78 -29.62
N ARG A 379 -20.60 -25.55 -30.31
CA ARG A 379 -21.92 -25.98 -29.83
C ARG A 379 -21.92 -27.48 -29.54
N ASN A 380 -22.40 -27.87 -28.35
CA ASN A 380 -22.56 -29.26 -27.89
C ASN A 380 -21.26 -30.05 -27.71
N VAL A 381 -20.19 -29.43 -27.21
CA VAL A 381 -18.97 -30.19 -26.84
C VAL A 381 -19.24 -31.07 -25.64
N LYS A 382 -18.89 -32.36 -25.78
CA LYS A 382 -18.94 -33.36 -24.71
C LYS A 382 -17.55 -33.90 -24.47
N CYS A 383 -17.14 -33.96 -23.21
CA CYS A 383 -15.92 -34.67 -22.82
C CYS A 383 -16.21 -36.16 -22.70
N SER A 384 -15.41 -36.97 -23.39
CA SER A 384 -15.47 -38.42 -23.29
C SER A 384 -14.74 -38.95 -22.05
N ASN A 385 -14.96 -40.22 -21.74
CA ASN A 385 -14.33 -40.96 -20.64
C ASN A 385 -14.55 -40.32 -19.25
N PRO A 386 -15.81 -40.13 -18.82
CA PRO A 386 -16.07 -39.75 -17.44
C PRO A 386 -15.60 -40.83 -16.46
N ARG A 387 -15.07 -40.40 -15.31
CA ARG A 387 -14.56 -41.32 -14.28
C ARG A 387 -14.98 -40.83 -12.90
N ILE A 388 -15.58 -41.71 -12.12
CA ILE A 388 -15.91 -41.46 -10.71
C ILE A 388 -14.70 -41.88 -9.87
N THR A 389 -14.14 -40.94 -9.11
CA THR A 389 -12.98 -41.17 -8.23
C THR A 389 -13.41 -41.55 -6.83
N GLU A 390 -14.44 -40.90 -6.30
CA GLU A 390 -14.87 -41.06 -4.90
C GLU A 390 -16.36 -40.78 -4.72
N ILE A 391 -16.97 -41.47 -3.75
CA ILE A 391 -18.31 -41.17 -3.24
C ILE A 391 -18.16 -40.83 -1.76
N LEU A 392 -18.50 -39.60 -1.34
CA LEU A 392 -18.28 -39.17 0.05
C LEU A 392 -19.30 -39.80 1.02
N THR A 393 -20.56 -39.93 0.59
CA THR A 393 -21.64 -40.55 1.37
C THR A 393 -21.85 -41.98 0.89
N VAL A 394 -21.17 -42.93 1.54
CA VAL A 394 -21.15 -44.34 1.11
C VAL A 394 -22.36 -45.16 1.57
N SER A 395 -23.21 -44.60 2.43
CA SER A 395 -24.39 -45.29 2.96
C SER A 395 -25.53 -44.35 3.31
N GLY A 396 -26.75 -44.88 3.34
CA GLY A 396 -27.92 -44.15 3.81
C GLY A 396 -29.21 -44.99 3.83
N PRO A 397 -30.32 -44.41 4.30
CA PRO A 397 -31.62 -45.07 4.42
C PRO A 397 -32.16 -45.59 3.07
N PRO A 398 -32.83 -46.76 3.04
CA PRO A 398 -33.56 -47.24 1.86
C PRO A 398 -34.76 -46.35 1.49
N GLU A 399 -35.26 -45.54 2.42
CA GLU A 399 -36.36 -44.60 2.19
C GLU A 399 -36.01 -43.47 1.20
N GLY A 400 -34.72 -43.23 0.96
CA GLY A 400 -34.24 -42.17 0.07
C GLY A 400 -33.97 -40.84 0.78
N GLY A 401 -33.93 -39.74 0.02
CA GLY A 401 -33.67 -38.39 0.53
C GLY A 401 -32.20 -38.13 0.91
N THR A 402 -31.33 -39.14 0.74
CA THR A 402 -29.90 -38.98 1.01
C THR A 402 -29.26 -38.15 -0.11
N ARG A 403 -28.52 -37.12 0.28
CA ARG A 403 -27.71 -36.32 -0.65
C ARG A 403 -26.38 -37.01 -0.86
N VAL A 404 -26.18 -37.54 -2.06
CA VAL A 404 -24.95 -38.22 -2.44
C VAL A 404 -24.01 -37.27 -3.14
N THR A 405 -22.79 -37.15 -2.61
CA THR A 405 -21.71 -36.38 -3.24
C THR A 405 -20.77 -37.31 -4.00
N ILE A 406 -20.73 -37.13 -5.32
CA ILE A 406 -19.93 -37.89 -6.28
C ILE A 406 -18.82 -36.99 -6.79
N ARG A 407 -17.56 -37.42 -6.68
CA ARG A 407 -16.39 -36.72 -7.23
C ARG A 407 -15.75 -37.53 -8.35
N GLY A 408 -15.16 -36.83 -9.30
CA GLY A 408 -14.60 -37.47 -10.48
C GLY A 408 -13.97 -36.52 -11.48
N VAL A 409 -13.80 -37.02 -12.70
CA VAL A 409 -13.16 -36.34 -13.82
C VAL A 409 -14.08 -36.44 -15.03
N ASN A 410 -14.20 -35.35 -15.79
CA ASN A 410 -15.07 -35.24 -16.97
C ASN A 410 -16.55 -35.52 -16.67
N LEU A 411 -17.07 -35.13 -15.50
CA LEU A 411 -18.45 -35.42 -15.05
C LEU A 411 -19.55 -34.59 -15.76
N GLY A 412 -19.35 -34.16 -17.00
CA GLY A 412 -20.23 -33.26 -17.75
C GLY A 412 -19.73 -31.83 -17.78
N LEU A 413 -20.14 -31.07 -18.80
CA LEU A 413 -19.80 -29.64 -18.91
C LEU A 413 -20.98 -28.75 -18.56
N ASP A 414 -22.20 -29.21 -18.87
CA ASP A 414 -23.44 -28.52 -18.58
C ASP A 414 -24.34 -29.37 -17.68
N PHE A 415 -25.11 -28.70 -16.81
CA PHE A 415 -25.99 -29.39 -15.86
C PHE A 415 -27.09 -30.21 -16.57
N SER A 416 -27.59 -29.73 -17.71
CA SER A 416 -28.65 -30.42 -18.46
C SER A 416 -28.20 -31.80 -18.97
N GLU A 417 -26.89 -32.02 -19.14
CA GLU A 417 -26.34 -33.30 -19.56
C GLU A 417 -26.44 -34.36 -18.47
N ILE A 418 -26.42 -33.96 -17.20
CA ILE A 418 -26.39 -34.89 -16.05
C ILE A 418 -27.72 -34.99 -15.32
N ALA A 419 -28.65 -34.06 -15.52
CA ALA A 419 -29.90 -33.91 -14.75
C ALA A 419 -30.74 -35.20 -14.63
N HIS A 420 -30.66 -36.10 -15.62
CA HIS A 420 -31.37 -37.39 -15.63
C HIS A 420 -30.42 -38.59 -15.76
N GLY A 421 -29.12 -38.37 -15.66
CA GLY A 421 -28.08 -39.35 -15.97
C GLY A 421 -27.54 -40.11 -14.77
N VAL A 422 -27.95 -39.78 -13.53
CA VAL A 422 -27.34 -40.33 -12.31
C VAL A 422 -28.23 -41.39 -11.68
N GLN A 423 -27.65 -42.57 -11.41
CA GLN A 423 -28.29 -43.65 -10.67
C GLN A 423 -27.34 -44.18 -9.59
N VAL A 424 -27.86 -44.46 -8.40
CA VAL A 424 -27.09 -45.00 -7.28
C VAL A 424 -27.70 -46.34 -6.89
N ALA A 425 -26.94 -47.42 -7.05
CA ALA A 425 -27.42 -48.80 -6.85
C ALA A 425 -28.70 -49.13 -7.64
N GLY A 426 -28.85 -48.56 -8.84
CA GLY A 426 -30.04 -48.72 -9.69
C GLY A 426 -31.22 -47.81 -9.35
N VAL A 427 -31.09 -46.98 -8.31
CA VAL A 427 -32.11 -45.99 -7.92
C VAL A 427 -31.83 -44.65 -8.60
N PRO A 428 -32.81 -44.00 -9.25
CA PRO A 428 -32.66 -42.66 -9.80
C PRO A 428 -32.22 -41.65 -8.72
N CYS A 429 -31.23 -40.83 -9.05
CA CYS A 429 -30.73 -39.77 -8.18
C CYS A 429 -30.84 -38.43 -8.90
N THR A 430 -31.51 -37.45 -8.31
CA THR A 430 -31.78 -36.15 -8.94
C THR A 430 -30.66 -35.17 -8.60
N PRO A 431 -29.81 -34.74 -9.55
CA PRO A 431 -28.74 -33.79 -9.28
C PRO A 431 -29.26 -32.43 -8.84
N LEU A 432 -28.49 -31.74 -8.01
CA LEU A 432 -28.81 -30.41 -7.50
C LEU A 432 -27.96 -29.36 -8.24
N PRO A 433 -28.58 -28.40 -8.99
CA PRO A 433 -27.85 -27.41 -9.78
C PRO A 433 -26.87 -26.58 -8.95
N GLU A 434 -27.29 -26.13 -7.76
CA GLU A 434 -26.52 -25.23 -6.90
C GLU A 434 -25.26 -25.87 -6.28
N GLN A 435 -25.13 -27.20 -6.35
CA GLN A 435 -24.02 -27.95 -5.77
C GLN A 435 -23.22 -28.72 -6.83
N TYR A 436 -23.53 -28.51 -8.11
CA TYR A 436 -22.78 -29.06 -9.23
C TYR A 436 -21.53 -28.22 -9.48
N ILE A 437 -20.37 -28.87 -9.53
CA ILE A 437 -19.11 -28.27 -9.94
C ILE A 437 -18.71 -28.90 -11.27
N ILE A 438 -18.66 -28.06 -12.32
CA ILE A 438 -18.42 -28.46 -13.71
C ILE A 438 -17.27 -29.47 -13.80
N ALA A 439 -17.56 -30.61 -14.40
CA ALA A 439 -16.65 -31.73 -14.65
C ALA A 439 -15.99 -32.41 -13.44
N GLU A 440 -16.24 -31.95 -12.21
CA GLU A 440 -15.52 -32.40 -11.00
C GLU A 440 -16.42 -33.03 -9.95
N GLN A 441 -17.61 -32.46 -9.71
CA GLN A 441 -18.48 -32.90 -8.62
C GLN A 441 -19.96 -32.82 -8.97
N ILE A 442 -20.70 -33.87 -8.62
CA ILE A 442 -22.16 -33.92 -8.69
C ILE A 442 -22.68 -34.20 -7.28
N VAL A 443 -23.61 -33.37 -6.80
CA VAL A 443 -24.44 -33.71 -5.64
C VAL A 443 -25.83 -34.04 -6.13
N CYS A 444 -26.37 -35.20 -5.74
CA CYS A 444 -27.71 -35.62 -6.13
C CYS A 444 -28.50 -36.14 -4.94
N GLU A 445 -29.82 -35.94 -4.95
CA GLU A 445 -30.73 -36.48 -3.95
C GLU A 445 -31.30 -37.81 -4.44
N MET A 446 -31.10 -38.87 -3.65
CA MET A 446 -31.57 -40.21 -4.00
C MET A 446 -33.07 -40.35 -3.80
N GLY A 447 -33.73 -41.03 -4.75
CA GLY A 447 -35.10 -41.53 -4.56
C GLY A 447 -35.18 -42.72 -3.59
N GLN A 448 -36.38 -43.28 -3.47
CA GLN A 448 -36.65 -44.48 -2.65
C GLN A 448 -36.06 -45.73 -3.31
N ALA A 449 -35.38 -46.57 -2.52
CA ALA A 449 -34.81 -47.82 -2.99
C ALA A 449 -35.88 -48.91 -3.18
N LEU A 450 -35.70 -49.76 -4.21
CA LEU A 450 -36.57 -50.91 -4.43
C LEU A 450 -36.31 -52.01 -3.38
N PRO A 451 -37.36 -52.77 -2.98
CA PRO A 451 -37.19 -53.89 -2.06
C PRO A 451 -36.19 -54.92 -2.60
N GLY A 452 -35.22 -55.31 -1.78
CA GLY A 452 -34.23 -56.36 -2.12
C GLY A 452 -32.87 -55.84 -2.63
N ILE A 453 -32.69 -54.53 -2.81
CA ILE A 453 -31.39 -53.93 -3.15
C ILE A 453 -30.66 -53.56 -1.85
N SER A 454 -29.53 -54.21 -1.57
CA SER A 454 -28.72 -53.93 -0.37
C SER A 454 -27.54 -53.00 -0.62
N SER A 455 -26.91 -53.11 -1.79
CA SER A 455 -25.80 -52.25 -2.20
C SER A 455 -25.65 -52.24 -3.72
N GLY A 456 -24.99 -51.23 -4.24
CA GLY A 456 -24.66 -51.18 -5.66
C GLY A 456 -23.79 -49.98 -6.05
N PRO A 457 -23.27 -49.97 -7.28
CA PRO A 457 -22.43 -48.91 -7.78
C PRO A 457 -23.24 -47.66 -8.15
N VAL A 458 -22.56 -46.52 -8.25
CA VAL A 458 -23.06 -45.33 -8.91
C VAL A 458 -22.81 -45.45 -10.41
N LEU A 459 -23.84 -45.16 -11.20
CA LEU A 459 -23.80 -45.08 -12.65
C LEU A 459 -24.10 -43.64 -13.05
N LEU A 460 -23.26 -43.08 -13.92
CA LEU A 460 -23.42 -41.76 -14.51
C LEU A 460 -23.46 -41.91 -16.03
N CYS A 461 -24.46 -41.30 -16.67
CA CYS A 461 -24.51 -41.07 -18.11
C CYS A 461 -24.49 -39.56 -18.39
N ILE A 462 -23.64 -39.12 -19.32
CA ILE A 462 -23.59 -37.71 -19.75
C ILE A 462 -24.38 -37.54 -21.05
N GLY A 463 -25.58 -36.97 -20.93
CA GLY A 463 -26.55 -36.81 -22.01
C GLY A 463 -27.13 -38.15 -22.45
N GLU A 464 -26.39 -38.88 -23.29
CA GLU A 464 -26.80 -40.21 -23.78
C GLU A 464 -25.96 -41.29 -23.08
N CYS A 465 -26.58 -42.41 -22.67
CA CYS A 465 -25.89 -43.56 -22.08
C CYS A 465 -25.12 -44.39 -23.13
N LYS A 466 -24.19 -43.74 -23.85
CA LYS A 466 -23.22 -44.41 -24.73
C LYS A 466 -21.99 -44.83 -23.92
N PRO A 467 -21.30 -45.93 -24.29
CA PRO A 467 -20.13 -46.42 -23.54
C PRO A 467 -19.05 -45.36 -23.28
N GLU A 468 -18.83 -44.46 -24.24
CA GLU A 468 -17.83 -43.37 -24.17
C GLU A 468 -18.21 -42.21 -23.21
N PHE A 469 -19.48 -42.11 -22.83
CA PHE A 469 -20.05 -41.06 -21.96
C PHE A 469 -20.65 -41.62 -20.66
N THR A 470 -20.28 -42.85 -20.31
CA THR A 470 -20.75 -43.51 -19.09
C THR A 470 -19.61 -43.74 -18.09
N ALA A 471 -19.88 -43.50 -16.81
CA ALA A 471 -18.99 -43.82 -15.71
C ALA A 471 -19.66 -44.75 -14.70
N LYS A 472 -18.89 -45.65 -14.12
CA LYS A 472 -19.31 -46.54 -13.04
C LYS A 472 -18.34 -46.41 -11.88
N SER A 473 -18.84 -46.23 -10.67
CA SER A 473 -17.99 -46.17 -9.47
C SER A 473 -17.41 -47.54 -9.13
N VAL A 474 -16.19 -47.53 -8.60
CA VAL A 474 -15.57 -48.73 -8.00
C VAL A 474 -16.16 -48.99 -6.61
N GLN A 475 -16.38 -47.92 -5.84
CA GLN A 475 -17.05 -47.98 -4.54
C GLN A 475 -18.55 -48.25 -4.71
N HIS A 476 -19.12 -49.06 -3.83
CA HIS A 476 -20.56 -49.29 -3.76
C HIS A 476 -21.20 -48.43 -2.68
N TYR A 477 -22.39 -47.93 -2.96
CA TYR A 477 -23.28 -47.34 -1.99
C TYR A 477 -24.06 -48.45 -1.28
N THR A 478 -24.26 -48.34 0.03
CA THR A 478 -24.92 -49.37 0.85
C THR A 478 -26.15 -48.81 1.56
N PHE A 479 -27.28 -49.51 1.46
CA PHE A 479 -28.49 -49.14 2.17
C PHE A 479 -28.45 -49.69 3.60
N VAL A 480 -28.68 -48.83 4.59
CA VAL A 480 -28.63 -49.17 6.01
C VAL A 480 -29.87 -48.63 6.73
N VAL A 481 -30.45 -49.44 7.61
CA VAL A 481 -31.54 -49.02 8.49
C VAL A 481 -30.93 -48.71 9.86
N SER A 482 -31.00 -47.44 10.27
CA SER A 482 -30.50 -47.02 11.57
C SER A 482 -31.53 -47.35 12.64
N ILE A 483 -31.23 -48.30 13.53
CA ILE A 483 -32.08 -48.65 14.67
C ILE A 483 -31.49 -47.96 15.90
N LEU A 484 -32.12 -46.89 16.37
CA LEU A 484 -31.80 -46.31 17.68
C LEU A 484 -32.44 -47.18 18.77
N HIS A 485 -31.62 -47.95 19.49
CA HIS A 485 -32.05 -48.53 20.77
C HIS A 485 -32.14 -47.40 21.80
N GLY A 486 -33.36 -47.00 22.15
CA GLY A 486 -33.60 -46.16 23.32
C GLY A 486 -33.47 -47.01 24.57
N GLU A 487 -32.43 -46.77 25.39
CA GLU A 487 -32.49 -47.14 26.80
C GLU A 487 -33.64 -46.37 27.43
N GLY A 488 -34.73 -47.09 27.75
CA GLY A 488 -35.85 -46.54 28.48
C GLY A 488 -35.39 -46.03 29.84
N ALA A 489 -35.68 -44.77 30.12
CA ALA A 489 -35.71 -44.26 31.48
C ALA A 489 -36.69 -45.14 32.28
N GLY A 490 -36.15 -45.88 33.24
CA GLY A 490 -36.90 -46.68 34.19
C GLY A 490 -37.89 -45.81 34.98
N ALA A 491 -39.05 -46.40 35.25
CA ALA A 491 -40.16 -45.86 36.02
C ALA A 491 -39.79 -45.52 37.47
#